data_AF-A0AAV7HS89-F1
#
_entry.id   AF-A0AAV7HS89-F1
#
_cell.length_a   1.000
_cell.length_b   1.000
_cell.length_c   1.000
_cell.angle_alpha   90.00
_cell.angle_beta   90.00
_cell.angle_gamma   90.00
#
_symmetry.space_group_name_H-M   'P 1'
#
loop_
_entity.id
_entity.type
_entity.pdbx_description
1 polymer ?
#
loop_
_entity_poly.entity_id
_entity_poly.type
_entity_poly.pdbx_seq_one_letter_code
_entity_poly.pdbx_strand_id
1 'polypeptide(L)'
;MTEEDARLVEEEFKKVSSLLSWSETFLTIGGIWPLDKTYKRATFFTIYLTFQLIMEYGELLAVFGDLEAMVLSVLESVMQSMVYTKLFVFRYSVMLRNLILTIKEDFEDTYYEDWVEKKIYLEYNALAKLFYKISMPYITVAATLYYLRPFLTYYVIMPLTDFLIKHQCFDFQALLKIQKLKEN
;
A
#
# COMPACT_ATOMS: atom_id res chain seq x y z
N MET A 1 -17.71 16.61 34.51
CA MET A 1 -17.95 16.43 33.07
C MET A 1 -19.22 17.17 32.75
N THR A 2 -19.14 18.14 31.86
CA THR A 2 -20.24 19.04 31.49
C THR A 2 -21.12 18.37 30.44
N GLU A 3 -22.43 18.65 30.38
CA GLU A 3 -23.32 18.09 29.34
C GLU A 3 -22.80 18.33 27.91
N GLU A 4 -22.02 19.40 27.72
CA GLU A 4 -21.35 19.72 26.47
C GLU A 4 -20.29 18.67 26.07
N ASP A 5 -19.47 18.20 27.01
CA ASP A 5 -18.42 17.20 26.77
C ASP A 5 -19.03 15.86 26.32
N ALA A 6 -20.15 15.47 26.93
CA ALA A 6 -20.86 14.24 26.60
C ALA A 6 -21.44 14.27 25.18
N ARG A 7 -21.93 15.43 24.73
CA ARG A 7 -22.44 15.61 23.36
C ARG A 7 -21.33 15.55 22.31
N LEU A 8 -20.18 16.14 22.59
CA LEU A 8 -19.02 16.10 21.69
C LEU A 8 -18.50 14.67 21.49
N VAL A 9 -18.36 13.92 22.59
CA VAL A 9 -17.93 12.50 22.54
C VAL A 9 -18.89 11.66 21.69
N GLU A 10 -20.20 11.86 21.82
CA GLU A 10 -21.20 11.12 21.06
C GLU A 10 -21.17 11.46 19.55
N GLU A 11 -20.92 12.72 19.20
CA GLU A 11 -20.78 13.16 17.81
C GLU A 11 -19.52 12.59 17.15
N GLU A 12 -18.39 12.64 17.85
CA GLU A 12 -17.15 12.02 17.39
C GLU A 12 -17.31 10.51 17.22
N PHE A 13 -17.97 9.85 18.17
CA PHE A 13 -18.26 8.42 18.12
C PHE A 13 -19.08 8.03 16.89
N LYS A 14 -20.16 8.76 16.56
CA LYS A 14 -20.93 8.55 15.32
C LYS A 14 -20.08 8.73 14.06
N LYS A 15 -19.19 9.73 14.07
CA LYS A 15 -18.26 9.96 12.96
C LYS A 15 -17.27 8.81 12.80
N VAL A 16 -16.81 8.21 13.90
CA VAL A 16 -15.96 7.00 13.86
C VAL A 16 -16.69 5.82 13.24
N SER A 17 -17.91 5.54 13.72
CA SER A 17 -18.73 4.43 13.23
C SER A 17 -18.95 4.49 11.71
N SER A 18 -19.20 5.69 11.19
CA SER A 18 -19.35 5.91 9.74
C SER A 18 -18.05 5.73 8.93
N LEU A 19 -16.88 5.96 9.52
CA LEU A 19 -15.60 5.65 8.86
C LEU A 19 -15.36 4.14 8.78
N LEU A 20 -15.72 3.40 9.83
CA LEU A 20 -15.61 1.95 9.84
C LEU A 20 -16.53 1.31 8.77
N SER A 21 -17.77 1.75 8.67
CA SER A 21 -18.71 1.25 7.65
C SER A 21 -18.27 1.59 6.21
N TRP A 22 -17.63 2.75 6.02
CA TRP A 22 -17.03 3.09 4.74
C TRP A 22 -15.83 2.19 4.40
N SER A 23 -14.98 1.85 5.39
CA SER A 23 -13.88 0.90 5.19
C SER A 23 -14.38 -0.52 4.89
N GLU A 24 -15.47 -0.95 5.54
CA GLU A 24 -16.19 -2.20 5.23
C GLU A 24 -16.67 -2.19 3.79
N THR A 25 -17.27 -1.10 3.32
CA THR A 25 -17.76 -0.96 1.95
C THR A 25 -16.61 -1.07 0.94
N PHE A 26 -15.49 -0.38 1.18
CA PHE A 26 -14.31 -0.43 0.33
C PHE A 26 -13.71 -1.85 0.22
N LEU A 27 -13.53 -2.52 1.35
CA LEU A 27 -13.00 -3.89 1.39
C LEU A 27 -13.99 -4.92 0.84
N THR A 28 -15.28 -4.66 0.97
CA THR A 28 -16.34 -5.45 0.36
C THR A 28 -16.27 -5.32 -1.15
N ILE A 29 -16.14 -4.12 -1.72
CA ILE A 29 -15.95 -3.92 -3.18
C ILE A 29 -14.77 -4.75 -3.70
N GLY A 30 -13.64 -4.73 -2.97
CA GLY A 30 -12.46 -5.53 -3.29
C GLY A 30 -12.61 -7.05 -3.08
N GLY A 31 -13.73 -7.52 -2.53
CA GLY A 31 -13.99 -8.95 -2.27
C GLY A 31 -13.14 -9.55 -1.15
N ILE A 32 -12.47 -8.73 -0.35
CA ILE A 32 -11.51 -9.13 0.68
C ILE A 32 -12.18 -9.19 2.07
N TRP A 33 -13.32 -8.53 2.25
CA TRP A 33 -13.98 -8.42 3.55
C TRP A 33 -14.32 -9.79 4.18
N PRO A 34 -13.88 -10.07 5.44
CA PRO A 34 -14.03 -11.38 6.07
C PRO A 34 -15.49 -11.73 6.39
N LEU A 35 -16.36 -10.75 6.60
CA LEU A 35 -17.77 -10.97 6.96
C LEU A 35 -18.71 -11.09 5.76
N ASP A 36 -18.23 -10.77 4.56
CA ASP A 36 -19.05 -10.87 3.35
C ASP A 36 -19.26 -12.33 2.95
N LYS A 37 -20.52 -12.70 2.73
CA LYS A 37 -20.95 -14.03 2.24
C LYS A 37 -20.72 -14.19 0.74
N THR A 38 -20.30 -13.14 0.04
CA THR A 38 -20.03 -13.16 -1.41
C THR A 38 -18.76 -13.95 -1.74
N TYR A 39 -18.83 -15.28 -1.59
CA TYR A 39 -17.74 -16.22 -1.86
C TYR A 39 -17.22 -16.12 -3.30
N LYS A 40 -18.13 -15.96 -4.28
CA LYS A 40 -17.78 -15.93 -5.71
C LYS A 40 -16.76 -14.83 -6.06
N ARG A 41 -16.95 -13.61 -5.54
CA ARG A 41 -16.05 -12.47 -5.81
C ARG A 41 -14.68 -12.71 -5.16
N ALA A 42 -14.67 -13.13 -3.90
CA ALA A 42 -13.43 -13.45 -3.18
C ALA A 42 -12.63 -14.55 -3.89
N THR A 43 -13.29 -15.61 -4.34
CA THR A 43 -12.67 -16.71 -5.08
C THR A 43 -12.09 -16.23 -6.40
N PHE A 44 -12.84 -15.42 -7.16
CA PHE A 44 -12.34 -14.87 -8.43
C PHE A 44 -11.08 -14.03 -8.23
N PHE A 45 -11.07 -13.12 -7.25
CA PHE A 45 -9.88 -12.32 -6.92
C PHE A 45 -8.71 -13.17 -6.42
N THR A 46 -8.98 -14.19 -5.60
CA THR A 46 -7.94 -15.09 -5.09
C THR A 46 -7.28 -15.85 -6.23
N ILE A 47 -8.08 -16.41 -7.16
CA ILE A 47 -7.58 -17.12 -8.33
C ILE A 47 -6.75 -16.18 -9.21
N TYR A 48 -7.26 -14.97 -9.47
CA TYR A 48 -6.54 -13.95 -10.24
C TYR A 48 -5.17 -13.62 -9.63
N LEU A 49 -5.12 -13.36 -8.32
CA LEU A 49 -3.87 -13.05 -7.62
C LEU A 49 -2.91 -14.25 -7.59
N THR A 50 -3.43 -15.48 -7.48
CA THR A 50 -2.59 -16.69 -7.55
C THR A 50 -1.98 -16.86 -8.93
N PHE A 51 -2.75 -16.65 -10.00
CA PHE A 51 -2.21 -16.69 -11.36
C PHE A 51 -1.14 -15.63 -11.58
N GLN A 52 -1.38 -14.41 -11.12
CA GLN A 52 -0.41 -13.32 -11.18
C GLN A 52 0.90 -13.69 -10.46
N LEU A 53 0.81 -14.27 -9.27
CA LEU A 53 1.97 -14.70 -8.51
C LEU A 53 2.75 -15.81 -9.23
N ILE A 54 2.07 -16.78 -9.84
CA ILE A 54 2.72 -17.83 -10.65
C ILE A 54 3.48 -17.24 -11.83
N MET A 55 2.89 -16.24 -12.51
CA MET A 55 3.55 -15.56 -13.63
C MET A 55 4.83 -14.83 -13.19
N GLU A 56 4.81 -14.13 -12.07
CA GLU A 56 5.98 -13.43 -11.52
C GLU A 56 7.11 -14.41 -11.12
N TYR A 57 6.76 -15.55 -10.51
CA TYR A 57 7.75 -16.60 -10.24
C TYR A 57 8.31 -17.22 -11.53
N GLY A 58 7.51 -17.29 -12.60
CA GLY A 58 7.97 -17.71 -13.92
C GLY A 58 9.01 -16.76 -14.52
N GLU A 59 8.78 -15.46 -14.40
CA GLU A 59 9.74 -14.43 -14.83
C GLU A 59 11.06 -14.52 -14.05
N LEU A 60 10.99 -14.73 -12.74
CA LEU A 60 12.17 -14.91 -11.90
C LEU A 60 13.04 -16.10 -12.34
N LEU A 61 12.43 -17.19 -12.80
CA LEU A 61 13.16 -18.34 -13.36
C LEU A 61 13.72 -18.05 -14.76
N ALA A 62 13.08 -17.18 -15.55
CA ALA A 62 13.54 -16.85 -16.90
C ALA A 62 14.75 -15.89 -16.89
N VAL A 63 14.84 -15.02 -15.88
CA VAL A 63 15.90 -14.01 -15.72
C VAL A 63 17.16 -14.60 -15.04
N PHE A 64 17.15 -15.90 -14.74
CA PHE A 64 18.25 -16.59 -14.06
C PHE A 64 19.54 -16.54 -14.90
N GLY A 65 20.47 -15.68 -14.50
CA GLY A 65 21.75 -15.44 -15.21
C GLY A 65 22.18 -13.98 -15.25
N ASP A 66 21.24 -13.04 -15.09
CA ASP A 66 21.50 -11.61 -14.94
C ASP A 66 21.24 -11.18 -13.49
N LEU A 67 22.28 -10.73 -12.79
CA LEU A 67 22.18 -10.36 -11.37
C LEU A 67 21.30 -9.12 -11.16
N GLU A 68 21.36 -8.13 -12.04
CA GLU A 68 20.59 -6.89 -11.89
C GLU A 68 19.10 -7.15 -12.05
N ALA A 69 18.74 -7.86 -13.12
CA ALA A 69 17.37 -8.21 -13.40
C ALA A 69 16.81 -9.22 -12.38
N MET A 70 17.63 -10.17 -11.91
CA MET A 70 17.22 -11.13 -10.88
C MET A 70 16.87 -10.46 -9.55
N VAL A 71 17.67 -9.49 -9.10
CA VAL A 71 17.38 -8.76 -7.84
C VAL A 71 16.05 -8.00 -7.95
N LEU A 72 15.78 -7.38 -9.11
CA LEU A 72 14.52 -6.67 -9.34
C LEU A 72 13.32 -7.64 -9.30
N SER A 73 13.40 -8.77 -10.00
CA SER A 73 12.33 -9.78 -10.01
C SER A 73 12.11 -10.44 -8.64
N VAL A 74 13.19 -10.67 -7.86
CA VAL A 74 13.08 -11.18 -6.48
C VAL A 74 12.36 -10.17 -5.59
N LEU A 75 12.72 -8.89 -5.68
CA LEU A 75 12.08 -7.84 -4.89
C LEU A 75 10.57 -7.77 -5.20
N GLU A 76 10.22 -7.79 -6.48
CA GLU A 76 8.84 -7.71 -6.95
C GLU A 76 8.00 -8.91 -6.49
N SER A 77 8.50 -10.13 -6.68
CA SER A 77 7.83 -11.37 -6.24
C SER A 77 7.69 -11.46 -4.71
N VAL A 78 8.67 -11.00 -3.93
CA VAL A 78 8.58 -10.93 -2.46
C VAL A 78 7.55 -9.90 -2.02
N MET A 79 7.51 -8.72 -2.64
CA MET A 79 6.49 -7.72 -2.33
C MET A 79 5.08 -8.24 -2.63
N GLN A 80 4.87 -8.86 -3.80
CA GLN A 80 3.57 -9.39 -4.19
C GLN A 80 3.14 -10.56 -3.29
N SER A 81 4.04 -11.48 -2.97
CA SER A 81 3.75 -12.59 -2.05
C SER A 81 3.41 -12.10 -0.64
N MET A 82 4.06 -11.04 -0.15
CA MET A 82 3.72 -10.42 1.15
C MET A 82 2.30 -9.85 1.14
N VAL A 83 1.92 -9.14 0.07
CA VAL A 83 0.57 -8.57 -0.09
C VAL A 83 -0.46 -9.70 -0.16
N TYR A 84 -0.21 -10.73 -0.98
CA TYR A 84 -1.09 -11.88 -1.10
C TYR A 84 -1.31 -12.59 0.24
N THR A 85 -0.24 -12.84 0.98
CA THR A 85 -0.30 -13.49 2.29
C THR A 85 -1.11 -12.67 3.28
N LYS A 86 -0.92 -11.34 3.32
CA LYS A 86 -1.72 -10.45 4.19
C LYS A 86 -3.20 -10.49 3.84
N LEU A 87 -3.55 -10.45 2.55
CA LEU A 87 -4.94 -10.53 2.09
C LEU A 87 -5.57 -11.88 2.44
N PHE A 88 -4.82 -12.96 2.27
CA PHE A 88 -5.25 -14.31 2.62
C PHE A 88 -5.52 -14.43 4.12
N VAL A 89 -4.57 -14.03 4.97
CA VAL A 89 -4.72 -14.03 6.43
C VAL A 89 -5.90 -13.14 6.85
N PHE A 90 -6.05 -11.96 6.26
CA PHE A 90 -7.16 -11.05 6.56
C PHE A 90 -8.53 -11.69 6.28
N ARG A 91 -8.66 -12.44 5.18
CA ARG A 91 -9.91 -13.11 4.81
C ARG A 91 -10.23 -14.32 5.69
N TYR A 92 -9.23 -15.16 6.00
CA TYR A 92 -9.43 -16.45 6.67
C TYR A 92 -9.19 -16.43 8.19
N SER A 93 -8.69 -15.31 8.73
CA SER A 93 -8.48 -15.18 10.17
C SER A 93 -9.81 -15.16 10.92
N VAL A 94 -10.09 -16.25 11.63
CA VAL A 94 -11.25 -16.38 12.53
C VAL A 94 -11.17 -15.37 13.66
N MET A 95 -9.97 -15.09 14.17
CA MET A 95 -9.76 -14.11 15.23
C MET A 95 -10.16 -12.71 14.78
N LEU A 96 -9.73 -12.29 13.58
CA LEU A 96 -10.05 -10.98 13.05
C LEU A 96 -11.55 -10.85 12.77
N ARG A 97 -12.16 -11.91 12.23
CA ARG A 97 -13.60 -11.98 12.01
C ARG A 97 -14.38 -11.81 13.31
N ASN A 98 -13.99 -12.52 14.37
CA ASN A 98 -14.64 -12.42 15.68
C ASN A 98 -14.47 -11.01 16.27
N LEU A 99 -13.26 -10.44 16.17
CA LEU A 99 -13.00 -9.09 16.65
C LEU A 99 -13.87 -8.04 15.94
N ILE A 100 -14.04 -8.13 14.62
CA ILE A 100 -14.92 -7.21 13.87
C ILE A 100 -16.39 -7.42 14.26
N LEU A 101 -16.82 -8.66 14.50
CA LEU A 101 -18.19 -8.96 14.96
C LEU A 101 -18.46 -8.37 16.33
N THR A 102 -17.57 -8.58 17.30
CA THR A 102 -17.70 -8.01 18.64
C THR A 102 -17.77 -6.49 18.59
N ILE A 103 -16.87 -5.83 17.84
CA ILE A 103 -16.93 -4.37 17.68
C ILE A 103 -18.27 -3.93 17.08
N LYS A 104 -18.80 -4.67 16.12
CA LYS A 104 -20.08 -4.34 15.47
C LYS A 104 -21.27 -4.54 16.39
N GLU A 105 -21.28 -5.61 17.18
CA GLU A 105 -22.28 -5.87 18.21
C GLU A 105 -22.24 -4.76 19.29
N ASP A 106 -21.05 -4.37 19.74
CA ASP A 106 -20.86 -3.27 20.71
C ASP A 106 -21.38 -1.92 20.15
N PHE A 107 -21.34 -1.72 18.83
CA PHE A 107 -21.90 -0.54 18.16
C PHE A 107 -23.44 -0.55 18.08
N GLU A 108 -24.05 -1.72 17.88
CA GLU A 108 -25.51 -1.86 17.71
C GLU A 108 -26.25 -1.81 19.06
N ASP A 109 -25.66 -2.35 20.12
CA ASP A 109 -26.30 -2.44 21.44
C ASP A 109 -26.14 -1.17 22.31
N THR A 110 -25.43 -0.13 21.86
CA THR A 110 -25.20 1.11 22.64
C THR A 110 -24.66 0.86 24.07
N TYR A 111 -23.92 -0.24 24.28
CA TYR A 111 -23.46 -0.68 25.61
C TYR A 111 -22.20 0.05 26.11
N TYR A 112 -21.82 1.17 25.48
CA TYR A 112 -20.79 2.05 26.01
C TYR A 112 -21.37 2.90 27.16
N GLU A 113 -21.79 2.24 28.25
CA GLU A 113 -22.24 2.91 29.48
C GLU A 113 -21.06 3.58 30.19
N ASP A 114 -19.84 3.06 30.00
CA ASP A 114 -18.63 3.61 30.64
C ASP A 114 -17.92 4.64 29.75
N TRP A 115 -17.71 5.83 30.32
CA TRP A 115 -17.07 6.95 29.63
C TRP A 115 -15.57 6.69 29.35
N VAL A 116 -14.93 5.82 30.15
CA VAL A 116 -13.51 5.47 29.99
C VAL A 116 -13.32 4.66 28.70
N GLU A 117 -14.21 3.71 28.42
CA GLU A 117 -14.17 2.90 27.20
C GLU A 117 -14.36 3.76 25.95
N LYS A 118 -15.33 4.69 25.95
CA LYS A 118 -15.52 5.63 24.82
C LYS A 118 -14.25 6.45 24.55
N LYS A 119 -13.57 6.91 25.60
CA LYS A 119 -12.35 7.72 25.46
C LYS A 119 -11.19 6.91 24.85
N ILE A 120 -10.93 5.72 25.35
CA ILE A 120 -9.87 4.84 24.81
C ILE A 120 -10.17 4.49 23.33
N TYR A 121 -11.43 4.25 23.01
CA TYR A 121 -11.87 3.98 21.65
C TYR A 121 -11.62 5.18 20.72
N LEU A 122 -11.95 6.39 21.16
CA LEU A 122 -11.68 7.62 20.40
C LEU A 122 -10.18 7.83 20.16
N GLU A 123 -9.34 7.57 21.15
CA GLU A 123 -7.87 7.67 21.00
C GLU A 123 -7.34 6.65 19.97
N TYR A 124 -7.79 5.40 20.04
CA TYR A 124 -7.41 4.37 19.07
C TYR A 124 -7.88 4.74 17.65
N ASN A 125 -9.11 5.23 17.52
CA ASN A 125 -9.64 5.60 16.22
C ASN A 125 -8.98 6.87 15.66
N ALA A 126 -8.58 7.81 16.51
CA ALA A 126 -7.80 8.98 16.08
C ALA A 126 -6.48 8.55 15.43
N LEU A 127 -5.80 7.55 16.00
CA LEU A 127 -4.61 6.93 15.41
C LEU A 127 -4.94 6.22 14.08
N ALA A 128 -6.01 5.42 14.03
CA ALA A 128 -6.44 4.75 12.81
C ALA A 128 -6.76 5.74 11.68
N LYS A 129 -7.41 6.85 12.00
CA LYS A 129 -7.72 7.93 11.05
C LYS A 129 -6.47 8.63 10.54
N LEU A 130 -5.49 8.87 11.40
CA LEU A 130 -4.21 9.46 11.01
C LEU A 130 -3.45 8.51 10.08
N PHE A 131 -3.41 7.22 10.42
CA PHE A 131 -2.84 6.18 9.57
C PHE A 131 -3.51 6.15 8.20
N TYR A 132 -4.84 6.18 8.16
CA TYR A 132 -5.60 6.19 6.91
C TYR A 132 -5.31 7.44 6.05
N LYS A 133 -5.26 8.61 6.69
CA LYS A 133 -5.00 9.90 6.03
C LYS A 133 -3.62 9.97 5.39
N ILE A 134 -2.62 9.30 5.98
CA ILE A 134 -1.25 9.26 5.45
C ILE A 134 -1.07 8.12 4.43
N SER A 135 -1.61 6.94 4.73
CA SER A 135 -1.42 5.75 3.89
C SER A 135 -2.12 5.85 2.54
N MET A 136 -3.34 6.41 2.47
CA MET A 136 -4.06 6.52 1.19
C MET A 136 -3.36 7.38 0.13
N PRO A 137 -2.93 8.62 0.41
CA PRO A 137 -2.19 9.39 -0.58
C PRO A 137 -0.84 8.73 -0.90
N TYR A 138 -0.18 8.12 0.09
CA TYR A 138 1.07 7.39 -0.14
C TYR A 138 0.89 6.23 -1.13
N ILE A 139 -0.11 5.38 -0.94
CA ILE A 139 -0.43 4.27 -1.85
C ILE A 139 -0.80 4.80 -3.24
N THR A 140 -1.59 5.87 -3.31
CA THR A 140 -2.02 6.46 -4.58
C THR A 140 -0.83 7.02 -5.37
N VAL A 141 0.07 7.74 -4.70
CA VAL A 141 1.29 8.29 -5.31
C VAL A 141 2.23 7.16 -5.73
N ALA A 142 2.44 6.16 -4.87
CA ALA A 142 3.29 5.00 -5.18
C ALA A 142 2.76 4.22 -6.40
N ALA A 143 1.45 3.95 -6.45
CA ALA A 143 0.82 3.28 -7.58
C ALA A 143 0.95 4.10 -8.86
N THR A 144 0.69 5.41 -8.78
CA THR A 144 0.82 6.33 -9.92
C THR A 144 2.26 6.34 -10.44
N LEU A 145 3.25 6.42 -9.55
CA LEU A 145 4.67 6.38 -9.92
C LEU A 145 5.08 5.05 -10.54
N TYR A 146 4.56 3.93 -10.03
CA TYR A 146 4.86 2.61 -10.57
C TYR A 146 4.35 2.47 -12.02
N TYR A 147 3.12 2.89 -12.32
CA TYR A 147 2.59 2.88 -13.69
C TYR A 147 3.23 3.93 -14.60
N LEU A 148 3.67 5.07 -14.04
CA LEU A 148 4.41 6.10 -14.78
C LEU A 148 5.89 5.76 -14.95
N ARG A 149 6.42 4.72 -14.32
CA ARG A 149 7.82 4.28 -14.41
C ARG A 149 8.33 4.23 -15.85
N PRO A 150 7.68 3.55 -16.83
CA PRO A 150 8.17 3.53 -18.21
C PRO A 150 8.21 4.93 -18.86
N PHE A 151 7.23 5.79 -18.56
CA PHE A 151 7.21 7.17 -19.06
C PHE A 151 8.31 8.02 -18.45
N LEU A 152 8.53 7.92 -17.14
CA LEU A 152 9.58 8.66 -16.44
C LEU A 152 10.97 8.20 -16.89
N THR A 153 11.17 6.89 -17.07
CA THR A 153 12.43 6.36 -17.57
C THR A 153 12.73 6.86 -18.97
N TYR A 154 11.75 6.86 -19.88
CA TYR A 154 11.94 7.29 -21.26
C TYR A 154 12.10 8.81 -21.41
N TYR A 155 11.26 9.62 -20.75
CA TYR A 155 11.22 11.08 -20.96
C TYR A 155 12.12 11.87 -20.02
N VAL A 156 12.51 11.32 -18.86
CA VAL A 156 13.27 12.06 -17.83
C VAL A 156 14.64 11.43 -17.60
N ILE A 157 14.71 10.13 -17.36
CA ILE A 157 15.96 9.48 -16.94
C ILE A 157 16.91 9.29 -18.12
N MET A 158 16.44 8.74 -19.25
CA MET A 158 17.25 8.52 -20.45
C MET A 158 17.88 9.82 -21.01
N PRO A 159 17.17 10.96 -21.16
CA PRO A 159 17.79 12.20 -21.59
C PRO A 159 18.73 12.81 -20.54
N LEU A 160 18.51 12.57 -19.24
CA LEU A 160 19.40 13.02 -18.17
C LEU A 160 20.70 12.22 -18.17
N THR A 161 20.65 10.90 -18.37
CA THR A 161 21.84 10.05 -18.50
C THR A 161 22.63 10.38 -19.75
N ASP A 162 21.96 10.63 -20.88
CA ASP A 162 22.63 11.07 -22.10
C ASP A 162 23.32 12.43 -21.94
N PHE A 163 22.68 13.37 -21.24
CA PHE A 163 23.27 14.68 -20.93
C PHE A 163 24.48 14.55 -20.01
N LEU A 164 24.40 13.75 -18.94
CA LEU A 164 25.49 13.55 -17.99
C LEU A 164 26.67 12.79 -18.61
N ILE A 165 26.42 11.75 -19.41
CA ILE A 165 27.44 11.01 -20.15
C ILE A 165 28.11 11.94 -21.17
N LYS A 166 27.33 12.75 -21.89
CA LYS A 166 27.88 13.71 -22.85
C LYS A 166 28.75 14.76 -22.18
N HIS A 167 28.37 15.27 -21.01
CA HIS A 167 29.17 16.24 -20.26
C HIS A 167 30.45 15.64 -19.67
N GLN A 168 30.40 14.45 -19.07
CA GLN A 168 31.61 13.77 -18.58
C GLN A 168 32.56 13.36 -19.70
N CYS A 169 32.03 12.92 -20.84
CA CYS A 169 32.85 12.54 -21.99
C CYS A 169 33.49 13.76 -22.66
N PHE A 170 32.80 14.91 -22.69
CA PHE A 170 33.34 16.18 -23.21
C PHE A 170 34.49 16.72 -22.35
N ASP A 171 34.36 16.67 -21.01
CA ASP A 171 35.45 17.06 -20.09
C ASP A 171 36.68 16.17 -20.25
N PHE A 172 36.50 14.86 -20.44
CA PHE A 172 37.62 13.93 -20.64
C PHE A 172 38.35 14.17 -21.97
N GLN A 173 37.61 14.47 -23.05
CA GLN A 173 38.19 14.79 -24.36
C GLN A 173 38.94 16.14 -24.35
N ALA A 174 38.46 17.12 -23.58
CA ALA A 174 39.12 18.42 -23.41
C ALA A 174 40.45 18.29 -22.65
N LEU A 175 40.49 17.49 -21.58
CA LEU A 175 41.71 17.24 -20.80
C LEU A 175 42.79 16.52 -21.63
N LEU A 176 42.40 15.55 -22.46
CA LEU A 176 43.31 14.85 -23.38
C LEU A 176 43.92 15.78 -24.44
N LYS A 177 43.15 16.77 -24.94
CA LYS A 177 43.67 17.79 -25.87
C LYS A 177 44.67 18.73 -25.20
N ILE A 178 44.43 19.12 -23.95
CA ILE A 178 45.33 19.98 -23.18
C ILE A 178 46.65 19.26 -22.87
N GLN A 179 46.62 17.97 -22.54
CA GLN A 179 47.85 17.18 -22.35
C GLN A 179 48.67 17.08 -23.63
N LYS A 180 48.04 16.80 -24.79
CA LYS A 180 48.76 16.73 -26.08
C LYS A 180 49.36 18.06 -26.53
N LEU A 181 48.77 19.19 -26.14
CA LEU A 181 49.33 20.52 -26.43
C LEU A 181 50.49 20.92 -25.50
N LYS A 182 50.69 20.19 -24.40
CA LYS A 182 51.79 20.42 -23.44
C LYS A 182 53.02 19.56 -23.73
N GLU A 183 52.87 18.51 -24.54
CA GLU A 183 53.96 17.62 -24.99
C GLU A 183 54.59 18.01 -26.34
N ASN A 184 54.05 19.03 -27.01
CA ASN A 184 54.65 19.69 -28.19
C ASN A 184 55.14 21.09 -27.81
#